data_AF-A0A3D6EJK7-F1
#
_entry.id   AF-A0A3D6EJK7-F1
#
_cell.length_a   1.000
_cell.length_b   1.000
_cell.length_c   1.000
_cell.angle_alpha   90.00
_cell.angle_beta   90.00
_cell.angle_gamma   90.00
#
_symmetry.space_group_name_H-M   'P 1'
#
loop_
_entity.id
_entity.type
_entity.pdbx_description
1 polymer ?
#
loop_
_entity_poly.entity_id
_entity_poly.type
_entity_poly.pdbx_seq_one_letter_code
_entity_poly.pdbx_strand_id
1 'polypeptide(L)'
;MRHFSMASTLRDLLIQRAARLQDRPALTAPGWGTLSHAQLRNRAEGVALGLLAAPPPPLVFCATGTPWDWAAELAAAASGLAWDASGQQVAPEILGGPAFNADAGRGAYHAREQTVTGATIFSGNLTHGELMARLRRLNTALGWDHDTRVALPLARLGEPALRAALWSALYAGGHAVLEAEAPPAPGFLARLRKAPPPAWSPEAFLDLWR
;
A
#
# COMPACT_ATOMS: atom_id res chain seq x y z
N MET A 1 -2.87 4.34 -30.92
CA MET A 1 -2.07 5.16 -29.99
C MET A 1 -2.52 4.85 -28.58
N ARG A 2 -1.69 4.23 -27.73
CA ARG A 2 -2.01 4.08 -26.31
C ARG A 2 -1.80 5.45 -25.66
N HIS A 3 -2.88 6.10 -25.25
CA HIS A 3 -2.79 7.25 -24.35
C HIS A 3 -2.06 6.77 -23.09
N PHE A 4 -0.87 7.32 -22.82
CA PHE A 4 -0.29 7.22 -21.48
C PHE A 4 -1.14 8.11 -20.57
N SER A 5 -2.26 7.57 -20.11
CA SER A 5 -3.09 8.22 -19.09
C SER A 5 -2.20 8.47 -17.87
N MET A 6 -2.23 9.69 -17.32
CA MET A 6 -1.79 9.87 -15.93
C MET A 6 -2.56 8.85 -15.07
N ALA A 7 -1.90 8.17 -14.13
CA ALA A 7 -2.61 7.38 -13.14
C ALA A 7 -3.67 8.28 -12.47
N SER A 8 -4.93 7.96 -12.74
CA SER A 8 -6.09 8.73 -12.28
C SER A 8 -6.67 8.12 -11.00
N THR A 9 -6.31 6.86 -10.73
CA THR A 9 -6.73 6.09 -9.56
C THR A 9 -5.53 5.43 -8.88
N LEU A 10 -5.71 4.99 -7.64
CA LEU A 10 -4.73 4.17 -6.92
C LEU A 10 -4.46 2.82 -7.60
N ARG A 11 -5.47 2.24 -8.28
CA ARG A 11 -5.34 1.05 -9.12
C ARG A 11 -4.38 1.34 -10.28
N ASP A 12 -4.59 2.44 -11.00
CA ASP A 12 -3.72 2.85 -12.11
C ASP A 12 -2.30 3.06 -11.63
N LEU A 13 -2.12 3.66 -10.45
CA LEU A 13 -0.80 3.85 -9.84
C LEU A 13 -0.11 2.50 -9.65
N LEU A 14 -0.78 1.52 -9.03
CA LEU A 14 -0.22 0.19 -8.80
C LEU A 14 0.17 -0.51 -10.11
N ILE A 15 -0.71 -0.46 -11.12
CA ILE A 15 -0.46 -1.03 -12.46
C ILE A 15 0.73 -0.33 -13.14
N GLN A 16 0.74 1.00 -13.13
CA GLN A 16 1.78 1.81 -13.76
C GLN A 16 3.14 1.59 -13.10
N ARG A 17 3.21 1.45 -11.78
CA ARG A 17 4.44 1.17 -11.04
C ARG A 17 4.97 -0.23 -11.35
N ALA A 18 4.10 -1.23 -11.32
CA ALA A 18 4.47 -2.59 -11.71
C ALA A 18 4.95 -2.69 -13.17
N ALA A 19 4.36 -1.92 -14.08
CA ALA A 19 4.75 -1.93 -15.49
C ALA A 19 6.07 -1.18 -15.77
N ARG A 20 6.34 -0.08 -15.07
CA ARG A 20 7.52 0.77 -15.32
C ARG A 20 8.73 0.41 -14.48
N LEU A 21 8.51 -0.17 -13.30
CA LEU A 21 9.55 -0.45 -12.30
C LEU A 21 9.54 -1.93 -11.89
N GLN A 22 9.17 -2.81 -12.83
CA GLN A 22 8.84 -4.22 -12.61
C GLN A 22 9.78 -4.95 -11.65
N ASP A 23 11.08 -4.79 -11.85
CA ASP A 23 12.12 -5.53 -11.13
C ASP A 23 12.78 -4.70 -10.01
N ARG A 24 12.38 -3.43 -9.86
CA ARG A 24 12.88 -2.57 -8.78
C ARG A 24 12.23 -2.96 -7.44
N PRO A 25 12.96 -2.87 -6.32
CA PRO A 25 12.41 -3.16 -5.00
C PRO A 25 11.30 -2.16 -4.65
N ALA A 26 10.16 -2.68 -4.18
CA ALA A 26 9.03 -1.88 -3.74
C ALA A 26 8.84 -1.98 -2.22
N LEU A 27 8.89 -3.21 -1.69
CA LEU A 27 8.63 -3.48 -0.28
C LEU A 27 9.58 -4.56 0.23
N THR A 28 10.33 -4.27 1.30
CA THR A 28 10.93 -5.32 2.13
C THR A 28 10.11 -5.46 3.40
N ALA A 29 9.72 -6.68 3.75
CA ALA A 29 8.94 -6.92 4.95
C ALA A 29 9.26 -8.27 5.62
N PRO A 30 9.10 -8.40 6.96
CA PRO A 30 9.32 -9.66 7.66
C PRO A 30 8.42 -10.78 7.11
N GLY A 31 8.99 -11.97 6.93
CA GLY A 31 8.28 -13.12 6.36
C GLY A 31 8.09 -13.10 4.83
N TRP A 32 8.27 -11.96 4.17
CA TRP A 32 8.13 -11.85 2.70
C TRP A 32 9.45 -11.61 1.97
N GLY A 33 10.48 -11.15 2.66
CA GLY A 33 11.71 -10.69 2.01
C GLY A 33 11.48 -9.39 1.24
N THR A 34 12.22 -9.21 0.14
CA THR A 34 12.06 -8.04 -0.73
C THR A 34 11.21 -8.38 -1.94
N LEU A 35 10.08 -7.70 -2.07
CA LEU A 35 9.20 -7.78 -3.23
C LEU A 35 9.53 -6.64 -4.20
N SER A 36 9.62 -6.97 -5.48
CA SER A 36 9.62 -5.98 -6.56
C SER A 36 8.25 -5.31 -6.73
N HIS A 37 8.16 -4.22 -7.49
CA HIS A 37 6.86 -3.58 -7.79
C HIS A 37 5.88 -4.56 -8.46
N ALA A 38 6.36 -5.44 -9.33
CA ALA A 38 5.52 -6.47 -9.94
C ALA A 38 5.05 -7.53 -8.94
N GLN A 39 5.95 -7.99 -8.07
CA GLN A 39 5.59 -8.97 -7.04
C GLN A 39 4.62 -8.39 -6.00
N LEU A 40 4.78 -7.11 -5.63
CA LEU A 40 3.87 -6.40 -4.74
C LEU A 40 2.47 -6.28 -5.38
N ARG A 41 2.39 -5.89 -6.67
CA ARG A 41 1.13 -5.88 -7.40
C ARG A 41 0.48 -7.26 -7.40
N ASN A 42 1.22 -8.32 -7.74
CA ASN A 42 0.68 -9.69 -7.77
C ASN A 42 0.15 -10.12 -6.39
N ARG A 43 0.80 -9.67 -5.31
CA ARG A 43 0.33 -9.92 -3.94
C ARG A 43 -1.00 -9.22 -3.67
N ALA A 44 -1.10 -7.93 -3.98
CA ALA A 44 -2.33 -7.16 -3.80
C ALA A 44 -3.46 -7.68 -4.71
N GLU A 45 -3.14 -8.10 -5.94
CA GLU A 45 -4.08 -8.70 -6.87
C GLU A 45 -4.63 -10.03 -6.34
N GLY A 46 -3.79 -10.92 -5.80
CA GLY A 46 -4.26 -12.17 -5.19
C GLY A 46 -5.23 -11.95 -4.02
N VAL A 47 -4.98 -10.93 -3.18
CA VAL A 47 -5.92 -10.54 -2.11
C VAL A 47 -7.21 -9.97 -2.70
N ALA A 48 -7.12 -9.11 -3.72
CA ALA A 48 -8.28 -8.51 -4.39
C ALA A 48 -9.19 -9.57 -5.03
N LEU A 49 -8.60 -10.63 -5.62
CA LEU A 49 -9.34 -11.76 -6.16
C LEU A 49 -10.11 -12.51 -5.06
N GLY A 50 -9.49 -12.75 -3.91
CA GLY A 50 -10.19 -13.34 -2.77
C GLY A 50 -11.32 -12.47 -2.23
N LEU A 51 -11.10 -11.15 -2.12
CA LEU A 51 -12.13 -10.18 -1.69
C LEU A 51 -13.35 -10.17 -2.62
N LEU A 52 -13.13 -10.37 -3.92
CA LEU A 52 -14.16 -10.29 -4.95
C LEU A 52 -14.74 -11.65 -5.36
N ALA A 53 -14.32 -12.74 -4.72
CA ALA A 53 -14.84 -14.09 -4.98
C ALA A 53 -16.30 -14.26 -4.55
N ALA A 54 -16.79 -13.40 -3.67
CA ALA A 54 -18.19 -13.23 -3.29
C ALA A 54 -18.53 -11.73 -3.34
N PRO A 55 -19.83 -11.34 -3.28
CA PRO A 55 -20.19 -9.93 -3.18
C PRO A 55 -19.46 -9.26 -2.00
N PRO A 56 -18.53 -8.33 -2.26
CA PRO A 56 -17.73 -7.75 -1.20
C PRO A 56 -18.58 -6.78 -0.37
N PRO A 57 -18.31 -6.65 0.94
CA PRO A 57 -18.82 -5.52 1.71
C PRO A 57 -18.26 -4.21 1.13
N PRO A 58 -19.02 -3.10 1.20
CA PRO A 58 -18.59 -1.83 0.62
C PRO A 58 -17.39 -1.20 1.36
N LEU A 59 -17.23 -1.50 2.65
CA LEU A 59 -16.14 -1.04 3.51
C LEU A 59 -15.36 -2.25 4.05
N VAL A 60 -14.04 -2.22 3.92
CA VAL A 60 -13.13 -3.27 4.40
C VAL A 60 -11.95 -2.68 5.18
N PHE A 61 -11.33 -3.51 6.01
CA PHE A 61 -10.13 -3.13 6.78
C PHE A 61 -9.29 -4.36 7.15
N CYS A 62 -8.02 -4.15 7.50
CA CYS A 62 -7.16 -5.20 8.04
C CYS A 62 -6.24 -4.62 9.12
N ALA A 63 -6.11 -5.32 10.25
CA ALA A 63 -5.18 -5.01 11.34
C ALA A 63 -4.64 -6.29 11.99
N THR A 64 -3.97 -7.11 11.18
CA THR A 64 -3.22 -8.28 11.64
C THR A 64 -1.92 -7.90 12.33
N GLY A 65 -1.44 -6.65 12.15
CA GLY A 65 -0.11 -6.22 12.62
C GLY A 65 1.02 -6.77 11.75
N THR A 66 0.70 -7.26 10.55
CA THR A 66 1.65 -7.88 9.63
C THR A 66 1.63 -7.15 8.27
N PRO A 67 2.59 -7.43 7.37
CA PRO A 67 2.60 -6.85 6.03
C PRO A 67 1.33 -7.12 5.21
N TRP A 68 0.52 -8.11 5.60
CA TRP A 68 -0.79 -8.37 5.01
C TRP A 68 -1.75 -7.18 5.13
N ASP A 69 -1.63 -6.34 6.15
CA ASP A 69 -2.48 -5.15 6.30
C ASP A 69 -2.29 -4.18 5.12
N TRP A 70 -1.04 -4.03 4.68
CA TRP A 70 -0.71 -3.21 3.51
C TRP A 70 -1.18 -3.84 2.20
N ALA A 71 -1.01 -5.16 2.03
CA ALA A 71 -1.54 -5.84 0.84
C ALA A 71 -3.07 -5.77 0.76
N ALA A 72 -3.76 -5.83 1.90
CA ALA A 72 -5.21 -5.66 1.99
C ALA A 72 -5.65 -4.24 1.62
N GLU A 73 -4.95 -3.20 2.09
CA GLU A 73 -5.25 -1.81 1.72
C GLU A 73 -5.05 -1.56 0.21
N LEU A 74 -3.96 -2.09 -0.37
CA LEU A 74 -3.72 -2.06 -1.81
C LEU A 74 -4.79 -2.82 -2.59
N ALA A 75 -5.24 -3.97 -2.09
CA ALA A 75 -6.28 -4.78 -2.70
C ALA A 75 -7.64 -4.07 -2.68
N ALA A 76 -7.99 -3.41 -1.57
CA ALA A 76 -9.18 -2.59 -1.45
C ALA A 76 -9.16 -1.45 -2.48
N ALA A 77 -8.03 -0.74 -2.57
CA ALA A 77 -7.82 0.32 -3.55
C ALA A 77 -7.93 -0.21 -4.99
N ALA A 78 -7.31 -1.34 -5.29
CA ALA A 78 -7.39 -1.96 -6.62
C ALA A 78 -8.81 -2.42 -6.95
N SER A 79 -9.62 -2.73 -5.95
CA SER A 79 -11.00 -3.23 -6.09
C SER A 79 -12.06 -2.14 -6.06
N GLY A 80 -11.68 -0.89 -5.74
CA GLY A 80 -12.63 0.22 -5.52
C GLY A 80 -13.50 0.04 -4.28
N LEU A 81 -12.98 -0.67 -3.28
CA LEU A 81 -13.62 -0.80 -1.97
C LEU A 81 -13.09 0.30 -1.04
N ALA A 82 -13.97 0.83 -0.18
CA ALA A 82 -13.55 1.80 0.80
C ALA A 82 -12.75 1.12 1.92
N TRP A 83 -11.62 1.71 2.29
CA TRP A 83 -10.78 1.33 3.40
C TRP A 83 -11.15 2.13 4.65
N ASP A 84 -11.73 1.45 5.65
CA ASP A 84 -12.22 2.08 6.87
C ASP A 84 -12.12 1.11 8.04
N ALA A 85 -11.58 1.55 9.18
CA ALA A 85 -11.42 0.71 10.38
C ALA A 85 -12.74 0.21 10.99
N SER A 86 -13.88 0.83 10.65
CA SER A 86 -15.23 0.36 10.99
C SER A 86 -15.81 -0.66 9.99
N GLY A 87 -15.10 -0.89 8.88
CA GLY A 87 -15.49 -1.84 7.85
C GLY A 87 -15.31 -3.30 8.26
N GLN A 88 -15.68 -4.20 7.35
CA GLN A 88 -15.50 -5.63 7.58
C GLN A 88 -14.02 -6.01 7.53
N GLN A 89 -13.57 -6.75 8.54
CA GLN A 89 -12.19 -7.24 8.56
C GLN A 89 -11.95 -8.25 7.44
N VAL A 90 -10.83 -8.09 6.72
CA VAL A 90 -10.41 -9.05 5.70
C VAL A 90 -10.08 -10.39 6.37
N ALA A 91 -10.72 -11.44 5.89
CA ALA A 91 -10.60 -12.77 6.45
C ALA A 91 -9.18 -13.36 6.20
N PRO A 92 -8.57 -14.07 7.18
CA PRO A 92 -7.24 -14.67 7.00
C PRO A 92 -7.11 -15.60 5.80
N GLU A 93 -8.20 -16.26 5.38
CA GLU A 93 -8.25 -17.13 4.21
C GLU A 93 -7.90 -16.38 2.92
N ILE A 94 -8.15 -15.07 2.87
CA ILE A 94 -7.84 -14.19 1.74
C ILE A 94 -6.38 -13.69 1.83
N LEU A 95 -5.80 -13.65 3.02
CA LEU A 95 -4.46 -13.12 3.31
C LEU A 95 -3.38 -14.21 3.18
N GLY A 96 -3.24 -14.75 1.98
CA GLY A 96 -2.31 -15.85 1.69
C GLY A 96 -2.82 -17.24 2.09
N GLY A 97 -4.08 -17.34 2.51
CA GLY A 97 -4.78 -18.60 2.76
C GLY A 97 -5.46 -19.18 1.51
N PRO A 98 -6.40 -20.12 1.67
CA PRO A 98 -7.04 -20.85 0.56
C PRO A 98 -7.85 -19.99 -0.42
N ALA A 99 -8.33 -18.82 0.02
CA ALA A 99 -9.10 -17.89 -0.82
C ALA A 99 -8.21 -16.81 -1.48
N PHE A 100 -6.91 -16.77 -1.16
CA PHE A 100 -5.96 -15.93 -1.90
C PHE A 100 -5.90 -16.39 -3.36
N ASN A 101 -5.95 -15.43 -4.29
CA ASN A 101 -5.96 -15.69 -5.73
C ASN A 101 -7.14 -16.59 -6.18
N ALA A 102 -8.28 -16.49 -5.48
CA ALA A 102 -9.49 -17.23 -5.84
C ALA A 102 -9.98 -16.85 -7.24
N ASP A 103 -10.03 -17.84 -8.14
CA ASP A 103 -10.39 -17.62 -9.55
C ASP A 103 -11.81 -17.06 -9.73
N ALA A 104 -12.71 -17.39 -8.80
CA ALA A 104 -14.08 -16.86 -8.75
C ALA A 104 -14.12 -15.32 -8.73
N GLY A 105 -13.11 -14.66 -8.16
CA GLY A 105 -13.03 -13.19 -8.13
C GLY A 105 -12.46 -12.56 -9.40
N ARG A 106 -11.93 -13.33 -10.35
CA ARG A 106 -11.20 -12.82 -11.53
C ARG A 106 -12.08 -11.93 -12.41
N GLY A 107 -13.26 -12.40 -12.76
CA GLY A 107 -14.20 -11.62 -13.58
C GLY A 107 -14.57 -10.30 -12.92
N ALA A 108 -14.94 -10.35 -11.64
CA ALA A 108 -15.30 -9.17 -10.86
C ALA A 108 -14.12 -8.19 -10.71
N TYR A 109 -12.90 -8.69 -10.51
CA TYR A 109 -11.69 -7.86 -10.42
C TYR A 109 -11.37 -7.12 -11.72
N HIS A 110 -11.51 -7.78 -12.87
CA HIS A 110 -11.29 -7.11 -14.16
C HIS A 110 -12.40 -6.10 -14.48
N ALA A 111 -13.66 -6.38 -14.09
CA ALA A 111 -14.74 -5.41 -14.24
C ALA A 111 -14.45 -4.08 -13.51
N ARG A 112 -13.65 -4.10 -12.43
CA ARG A 112 -13.24 -2.89 -11.70
C ARG A 112 -12.43 -1.90 -12.54
N GLU A 113 -11.75 -2.35 -13.59
CA GLU A 113 -11.03 -1.45 -14.52
C GLU A 113 -11.96 -0.43 -15.17
N GLN A 114 -13.23 -0.75 -15.36
CA GLN A 114 -14.22 0.12 -15.98
C GLN A 114 -15.03 0.93 -14.95
N THR A 115 -15.08 0.50 -13.69
CA THR A 115 -15.95 1.09 -12.67
C THR A 115 -15.22 1.95 -11.65
N VAL A 116 -13.93 1.70 -11.41
CA VAL A 116 -13.13 2.48 -10.46
C VAL A 116 -12.62 3.71 -11.17
N THR A 117 -13.02 4.88 -10.69
CA THR A 117 -12.69 6.17 -11.28
C THR A 117 -12.04 7.07 -10.24
N GLY A 118 -11.55 8.24 -10.67
CA GLY A 118 -11.03 9.25 -9.74
C GLY A 118 -12.06 9.71 -8.70
N ALA A 119 -13.37 9.59 -8.97
CA ALA A 119 -14.45 9.97 -8.07
C ALA A 119 -14.86 8.85 -7.10
N THR A 120 -14.35 7.63 -7.27
CA THR A 120 -14.62 6.53 -6.33
C THR A 120 -14.04 6.87 -4.96
N ILE A 121 -14.81 6.67 -3.89
CA ILE A 121 -14.37 6.88 -2.51
C ILE A 121 -13.40 5.78 -2.11
N PHE A 122 -12.30 6.15 -1.46
CA PHE A 122 -11.33 5.21 -0.91
C PHE A 122 -11.24 5.22 0.62
N SER A 123 -11.17 6.38 1.28
CA SER A 123 -10.98 6.43 2.74
C SER A 123 -11.72 7.62 3.33
N GLY A 124 -12.65 7.38 4.25
CA GLY A 124 -13.56 8.42 4.74
C GLY A 124 -14.31 9.07 3.57
N ASN A 125 -14.17 10.39 3.42
CA ASN A 125 -14.74 11.13 2.28
C ASN A 125 -13.74 11.36 1.13
N LEU A 126 -12.52 10.83 1.22
CA LEU A 126 -11.50 11.03 0.20
C LEU A 126 -11.69 10.07 -0.97
N THR A 127 -11.72 10.65 -2.16
CA THR A 127 -11.74 9.92 -3.42
C THR A 127 -10.35 9.49 -3.86
N HIS A 128 -10.28 8.52 -4.79
CA HIS A 128 -9.04 8.10 -5.42
C HIS A 128 -8.27 9.27 -6.05
N GLY A 129 -8.98 10.16 -6.76
CA GLY A 129 -8.38 11.29 -7.45
C GLY A 129 -7.84 12.35 -6.49
N GLU A 130 -8.55 12.62 -5.40
CA GLU A 130 -8.08 13.53 -4.35
C GLU A 130 -6.84 12.98 -3.65
N LEU A 131 -6.83 11.69 -3.32
CA LEU A 131 -5.67 11.06 -2.71
C LEU A 131 -4.46 11.09 -3.66
N MET A 132 -4.65 10.79 -4.95
CA MET A 132 -3.60 10.92 -5.97
C MET A 132 -3.06 12.35 -6.08
N ALA A 133 -3.92 13.37 -6.03
CA ALA A 133 -3.50 14.77 -6.06
C ALA A 133 -2.70 15.17 -4.81
N ARG A 134 -3.09 14.66 -3.63
CA ARG A 134 -2.39 14.89 -2.37
C ARG A 134 -1.03 14.18 -2.35
N LEU A 135 -0.98 12.92 -2.78
CA LEU A 135 0.27 12.16 -2.93
C LEU A 135 1.25 12.86 -3.86
N ARG A 136 0.77 13.42 -4.98
CA ARG A 136 1.61 14.22 -5.87
C ARG A 136 2.24 15.41 -5.16
N ARG A 137 1.43 16.24 -4.49
CA ARG A 137 1.92 17.43 -3.75
C ARG A 137 2.91 17.04 -2.67
N LEU A 138 2.60 15.98 -1.91
CA LEU A 138 3.45 15.48 -0.85
C LEU A 138 4.80 15.00 -1.41
N ASN A 139 4.82 14.20 -2.47
CA ASN A 139 6.07 13.72 -3.06
C ASN A 139 6.89 14.84 -3.71
N THR A 140 6.25 15.90 -4.22
CA THR A 140 6.96 17.13 -4.64
C THR A 140 7.66 17.80 -3.45
N ALA A 141 7.00 17.91 -2.29
CA ALA A 141 7.60 18.51 -1.10
C ALA A 141 8.70 17.63 -0.49
N LEU A 142 8.52 16.30 -0.51
CA LEU A 142 9.49 15.34 -0.01
C LEU A 142 10.70 15.16 -0.94
N GLY A 143 10.57 15.49 -2.22
CA GLY A 143 11.57 15.18 -3.24
C GLY A 143 11.73 13.67 -3.48
N TRP A 144 10.72 12.87 -3.13
CA TRP A 144 10.78 11.41 -3.26
C TRP A 144 10.57 10.96 -4.70
N ASP A 145 11.37 9.98 -5.08
CA ASP A 145 11.40 9.37 -6.39
C ASP A 145 11.64 7.85 -6.31
N HIS A 146 11.98 7.24 -7.45
CA HIS A 146 12.15 5.79 -7.57
C HIS A 146 13.48 5.28 -7.00
N ASP A 147 14.42 6.16 -6.66
CA ASP A 147 15.66 5.83 -5.96
C ASP A 147 15.52 5.98 -4.43
N THR A 148 14.43 6.60 -3.99
CA THR A 148 14.13 6.79 -2.56
C THR A 148 13.92 5.46 -1.86
N ARG A 149 14.62 5.27 -0.73
CA ARG A 149 14.43 4.15 0.19
C ARG A 149 14.08 4.68 1.58
N VAL A 150 13.00 4.17 2.18
CA VAL A 150 12.50 4.60 3.49
C VAL A 150 12.31 3.42 4.42
N ALA A 151 12.83 3.52 5.65
CA ALA A 151 12.59 2.55 6.71
C ALA A 151 11.37 2.99 7.53
N LEU A 152 10.43 2.08 7.75
CA LEU A 152 9.15 2.33 8.41
C LEU A 152 8.92 1.26 9.50
N PRO A 153 8.47 1.64 10.71
CA PRO A 153 8.28 0.70 11.81
C PRO A 153 6.99 -0.13 11.63
N LEU A 154 7.13 -1.45 11.44
CA LEU A 154 5.99 -2.36 11.25
C LEU A 154 4.96 -2.29 12.38
N ALA A 155 5.42 -2.11 13.62
CA ALA A 155 4.54 -2.01 14.79
C ALA A 155 3.53 -0.84 14.71
N ARG A 156 3.81 0.16 13.88
CA ARG A 156 2.98 1.36 13.70
C ARG A 156 2.19 1.34 12.39
N LEU A 157 2.07 0.17 11.73
CA LEU A 157 1.42 0.05 10.41
C LEU A 157 -0.04 0.52 10.41
N GLY A 158 -0.74 0.42 11.54
CA GLY A 158 -2.10 0.93 11.70
C GLY A 158 -2.19 2.46 11.76
N GLU A 159 -1.08 3.18 11.93
CA GLU A 159 -1.08 4.62 12.05
C GLU A 159 -1.29 5.31 10.69
N PRO A 160 -2.18 6.32 10.60
CA PRO A 160 -2.42 7.04 9.35
C PRO A 160 -1.14 7.61 8.72
N ALA A 161 -0.24 8.17 9.52
CA ALA A 161 1.02 8.74 9.03
C ALA A 161 1.94 7.69 8.38
N LEU A 162 1.98 6.46 8.92
CA LEU A 162 2.78 5.39 8.34
C LEU A 162 2.16 4.85 7.05
N ARG A 163 0.83 4.65 7.03
CA ARG A 163 0.11 4.30 5.80
C ARG A 163 0.31 5.35 4.71
N ALA A 164 0.30 6.63 5.07
CA ALA A 164 0.59 7.73 4.16
C ALA A 164 2.02 7.66 3.61
N ALA A 165 3.00 7.27 4.42
CA ALA A 165 4.37 7.06 3.96
C ALA A 165 4.48 5.88 2.97
N LEU A 166 3.74 4.78 3.20
CA LEU A 166 3.68 3.66 2.25
C LEU A 166 3.05 4.05 0.92
N TRP A 167 1.93 4.78 0.95
CA TRP A 167 1.33 5.32 -0.27
C TRP A 167 2.24 6.30 -0.99
N SER A 168 2.99 7.15 -0.26
CA SER A 168 3.98 8.05 -0.86
C SER A 168 5.15 7.28 -1.48
N ALA A 169 5.67 6.25 -0.82
CA ALA A 169 6.74 5.41 -1.38
C ALA A 169 6.27 4.71 -2.67
N LEU A 170 5.06 4.14 -2.68
CA LEU A 170 4.46 3.56 -3.89
C LEU A 170 4.26 4.63 -4.97
N TYR A 171 3.77 5.82 -4.60
CA TYR A 171 3.59 6.93 -5.52
C TYR A 171 4.91 7.34 -6.16
N ALA A 172 5.99 7.47 -5.40
CA ALA A 172 7.32 7.79 -5.91
C ALA A 172 7.93 6.66 -6.74
N GLY A 173 7.49 5.42 -6.52
CA GLY A 173 8.15 4.23 -7.04
C GLY A 173 9.37 3.81 -6.23
N GLY A 174 9.50 4.32 -5.01
CA GLY A 174 10.60 4.03 -4.09
C GLY A 174 10.45 2.66 -3.42
N HIS A 175 11.36 2.42 -2.48
CA HIS A 175 11.49 1.19 -1.71
C HIS A 175 11.15 1.43 -0.23
N ALA A 176 10.02 0.89 0.22
CA ALA A 176 9.68 0.86 1.64
C ALA A 176 10.27 -0.38 2.32
N VAL A 177 10.87 -0.20 3.50
CA VAL A 177 11.37 -1.30 4.34
C VAL A 177 10.58 -1.29 5.63
N LEU A 178 9.72 -2.28 5.83
CA LEU A 178 9.03 -2.51 7.09
C LEU A 178 9.99 -3.22 8.05
N GLU A 179 10.42 -2.51 9.08
CA GLU A 179 11.32 -3.05 10.09
C GLU A 179 10.54 -3.45 11.34
N ALA A 180 10.86 -4.60 11.92
CA ALA A 180 10.44 -4.88 13.29
C ALA A 180 11.09 -3.82 14.19
N GLU A 181 10.31 -3.20 15.08
CA GLU A 181 10.84 -2.22 16.01
C GLU A 181 11.93 -2.91 16.84
N ALA A 182 13.18 -2.50 16.65
CA ALA A 182 14.27 -3.10 17.39
C ALA A 182 14.09 -2.72 18.87
N PRO A 183 14.15 -3.68 19.81
CA PRO A 183 14.15 -3.33 21.23
C PRO A 183 15.30 -2.35 21.49
N PRO A 184 15.12 -1.38 22.41
CA PRO A 184 16.16 -0.44 22.75
C PRO A 184 17.40 -1.23 23.19
N ALA A 185 18.49 -1.10 22.42
CA ALA A 185 19.72 -1.79 22.75
C ALA A 185 20.31 -1.17 24.03
N PRO A 186 20.60 -1.96 25.08
CA PRO A 186 21.19 -1.41 26.30
C PRO A 186 22.59 -0.86 26.02
N GLY A 187 22.81 0.39 26.43
CA GLY A 187 24.08 1.07 26.71
C GLY A 187 25.20 0.97 25.68
N PHE A 188 25.87 -0.18 25.60
CA PHE A 188 27.12 -0.37 24.86
C PHE A 188 26.89 -0.72 23.38
N LEU A 189 25.85 -1.52 23.08
CA LEU A 189 25.51 -1.91 21.70
C LEU A 189 24.85 -0.77 20.91
N ALA A 190 24.20 0.18 21.60
CA ALA A 190 23.65 1.38 20.99
C ALA A 190 24.73 2.31 20.38
N ARG A 191 25.93 2.33 20.96
CA ARG A 191 27.07 3.15 20.49
C ARG A 191 27.78 2.59 19.26
N LEU A 192 27.59 1.31 18.95
CA LEU A 192 28.18 0.62 17.79
C LEU A 192 27.25 0.61 16.56
N ARG A 193 26.00 1.06 16.68
CA ARG A 193 25.12 1.21 15.52
C ARG A 193 25.61 2.40 14.68
N LYS A 194 25.89 2.13 13.39
CA LYS A 194 25.92 3.17 12.34
C LYS A 194 24.73 4.11 12.56
N ALA A 195 24.94 5.41 12.33
CA ALA A 195 23.94 6.44 12.49
C ALA A 195 22.56 5.92 12.05
N PRO A 196 21.51 6.06 12.89
CA PRO A 196 20.20 5.55 12.54
C PRO A 196 19.83 6.06 11.15
N PRO A 197 19.18 5.24 10.29
CA PRO A 197 18.65 5.74 9.04
C PRO A 197 17.80 6.99 9.34
N PRO A 198 17.73 7.97 8.42
CA PRO A 198 17.00 9.21 8.64
C PRO A 198 15.62 8.86 9.22
N ALA A 199 15.36 9.38 10.43
CA ALA A 199 14.18 9.03 11.17
C ALA A 199 12.95 9.41 10.33
N TRP A 200 12.07 8.45 10.07
CA TRP A 200 10.74 8.75 9.55
C TRP A 200 10.11 9.82 10.45
N SER A 201 9.74 10.96 9.87
CA SER A 201 9.01 12.02 10.57
C SER A 201 7.52 11.88 10.24
N PRO A 202 6.67 11.50 11.21
CA PRO A 202 5.23 11.36 10.99
C PRO A 202 4.54 12.66 10.57
N GLU A 203 5.10 13.80 10.99
CA GLU A 203 4.52 15.14 10.79
C GLU A 203 4.31 15.48 9.30
N ALA A 204 5.25 15.06 8.44
CA ALA A 204 5.16 15.29 7.00
C ALA A 204 3.97 14.58 6.33
N PHE A 205 3.33 13.63 7.02
CA PHE A 205 2.29 12.76 6.46
C PHE A 205 0.90 13.00 7.07
N LEU A 206 0.77 13.86 8.09
CA LEU A 206 -0.48 14.03 8.85
C LEU A 206 -1.65 14.53 8.00
N ASP A 207 -1.37 15.34 6.98
CA ASP A 207 -2.40 15.98 6.16
C ASP A 207 -2.84 15.14 4.97
N LEU A 208 -2.22 13.98 4.73
CA LEU A 208 -2.60 13.14 3.58
C LEU A 208 -4.07 12.70 3.68
N TRP A 209 -4.53 12.37 4.89
CA TRP A 209 -5.86 11.82 5.15
C TRP A 209 -6.91 12.85 5.61
N ARG A 210 -6.53 14.11 5.82
CA ARG A 210 -7.39 15.17 6.37
C ARG A 210 -8.12 15.98 5.31
#